data_AF-A0A1B8UPY7-F1
#
_entry.id   AF-A0A1B8UPY7-F1
#
_cell.length_a   1.000
_cell.length_b   1.000
_cell.length_c   1.000
_cell.angle_alpha   90.00
_cell.angle_beta   90.00
_cell.angle_gamma   90.00
#
_symmetry.space_group_name_H-M   'P 1'
#
loop_
_entity.id
_entity.type
_entity.pdbx_description
1 polymer ?
#
loop_
_entity_poly.entity_id
_entity_poly.type
_entity_poly.pdbx_seq_one_letter_code
_entity_poly.pdbx_strand_id
1 'polypeptide(L)'
;MLLSIIQQEALEQARRHGGRLIRWSGGCWTYEGAAILEEDDHSKAFPEWHCTTNTIFALVRRGYLLMEDWRSCTLVESLPSLKSINMRAILEHRHLKS
;
A
#
# COMPACT_ATOMS: atom_id res chain seq x y z
N MET A 1 -6.08 -18.52 -8.55
CA MET A 1 -6.53 -17.50 -9.52
C MET A 1 -5.33 -16.69 -9.96
N LEU A 2 -5.15 -16.51 -11.26
CA LEU A 2 -4.07 -15.70 -11.83
C LEU A 2 -4.36 -14.21 -11.60
N LEU A 3 -3.35 -13.45 -11.18
CA LEU A 3 -3.44 -11.98 -11.08
C LEU A 3 -3.31 -11.37 -12.48
N SER A 4 -4.04 -10.29 -12.77
CA SER A 4 -3.78 -9.51 -13.99
C SER A 4 -2.41 -8.84 -13.93
N ILE A 5 -1.86 -8.42 -15.07
CA ILE A 5 -0.55 -7.77 -15.15
C ILE A 5 -0.48 -6.56 -14.20
N ILE A 6 -1.46 -5.65 -14.28
CA ILE A 6 -1.50 -4.47 -13.39
C ILE A 6 -1.63 -4.81 -11.89
N GLN A 7 -2.22 -5.97 -11.55
CA GLN A 7 -2.29 -6.44 -10.17
C GLN A 7 -0.93 -6.97 -9.71
N GLN A 8 -0.19 -7.65 -10.57
CA GLN A 8 1.17 -8.10 -10.28
C GLN A 8 2.11 -6.90 -10.13
N GLU A 9 2.06 -5.96 -11.07
CA GLU A 9 2.84 -4.72 -11.03
C GLU A 9 2.55 -3.92 -9.76
N ALA A 10 1.29 -3.76 -9.35
CA ALA A 10 0.97 -3.06 -8.11
C ALA A 10 1.61 -3.70 -6.87
N LEU A 11 1.67 -5.03 -6.82
CA LEU A 11 2.36 -5.74 -5.74
C LEU A 11 3.88 -5.57 -5.82
N GLU A 12 4.46 -5.58 -7.02
CA GLU A 12 5.89 -5.33 -7.22
C GLU A 12 6.28 -3.91 -6.82
N GLN A 13 5.47 -2.92 -7.18
CA GLN A 13 5.69 -1.53 -6.79
C GLN A 13 5.58 -1.37 -5.27
N ALA A 14 4.56 -1.97 -4.65
CA ALA A 14 4.48 -1.99 -3.19
C ALA A 14 5.76 -2.59 -2.57
N ARG A 15 6.24 -3.74 -3.06
CA ARG A 15 7.48 -4.38 -2.56
C ARG A 15 8.71 -3.50 -2.68
N ARG A 16 8.90 -2.87 -3.85
CA ARG A 16 10.08 -2.04 -4.14
C ARG A 16 10.10 -0.75 -3.31
N HIS A 17 8.93 -0.25 -2.93
CA HIS A 17 8.76 1.06 -2.30
C HIS A 17 8.23 0.96 -0.86
N GLY A 18 8.83 0.09 -0.04
CA GLY A 18 8.58 0.07 1.41
C GLY A 18 7.32 -0.68 1.84
N GLY A 19 6.74 -1.48 0.96
CA GLY A 19 5.57 -2.31 1.25
C GLY A 19 4.25 -1.54 1.30
N ARG A 20 4.17 -0.32 0.75
CA ARG A 20 3.01 0.55 0.89
C ARG A 20 2.64 1.20 -0.44
N LEU A 21 1.34 1.35 -0.68
CA LEU A 21 0.79 2.22 -1.72
C LEU A 21 -0.13 3.27 -1.08
N ILE A 22 -0.12 4.46 -1.66
CA ILE A 22 -0.89 5.63 -1.23
C ILE A 22 -1.87 6.05 -2.32
N ARG A 23 -3.01 6.56 -1.91
CA ARG A 23 -3.99 7.16 -2.81
C ARG A 23 -3.50 8.55 -3.22
N TRP A 24 -3.42 8.77 -4.51
CA TRP A 24 -3.09 10.05 -5.09
C TRP A 24 -4.36 10.81 -5.52
N SER A 25 -4.23 12.11 -5.81
CA SER A 25 -5.33 12.92 -6.32
C SER A 25 -5.92 12.32 -7.60
N GLY A 26 -7.23 12.52 -7.85
CA GLY A 26 -7.88 11.97 -9.04
C GLY A 26 -8.25 10.48 -8.97
N GLY A 27 -8.04 9.82 -7.82
CA GLY A 27 -8.58 8.47 -7.56
C GLY A 27 -7.71 7.30 -8.03
N CYS A 28 -6.46 7.58 -8.39
CA CYS A 28 -5.44 6.57 -8.61
C CYS A 28 -4.61 6.32 -7.34
N TRP A 29 -3.80 5.26 -7.39
CA TRP A 29 -2.93 4.81 -6.32
C TRP A 29 -1.52 4.66 -6.84
N THR A 30 -0.53 5.02 -6.04
CA THR A 30 0.89 5.01 -6.39
C THR A 30 1.73 4.66 -5.15
N TYR A 31 3.04 4.58 -5.27
CA TYR A 31 3.94 4.42 -4.13
C TYR A 31 4.40 5.78 -3.57
N GLU A 32 4.91 5.78 -2.35
CA GLU A 32 5.45 6.99 -1.73
C GLU A 32 6.72 7.46 -2.44
N GLY A 33 6.77 8.76 -2.76
CA GLY A 33 7.91 9.36 -3.47
C GLY A 33 7.89 9.21 -4.99
N ALA A 34 6.79 8.71 -5.58
CA ALA A 34 6.63 8.67 -7.03
C ALA A 34 6.80 10.06 -7.66
N ALA A 35 7.66 10.16 -8.66
CA ALA A 35 7.87 11.40 -9.41
C ALA A 35 6.56 11.82 -10.09
N ILE A 36 6.26 13.12 -10.10
CA ILE A 36 5.10 13.66 -10.79
C ILE A 36 5.53 14.09 -12.20
N LEU A 37 4.91 13.49 -13.20
CA LEU A 37 5.09 13.82 -14.61
C LEU A 37 4.04 14.86 -15.00
N GLU A 38 4.49 16.00 -15.49
CA GLU A 38 3.66 17.03 -16.11
C GLU A 38 3.81 16.91 -17.63
N GLU A 39 2.74 16.55 -18.34
CA GLU A 39 2.73 16.51 -19.82
C GLU A 39 2.27 17.88 -20.36
N ASP A 40 3.15 18.87 -20.44
CA ASP A 40 2.89 20.19 -21.03
C ASP A 40 1.73 21.00 -20.40
N ASP A 41 1.68 22.30 -20.73
CA ASP A 41 0.97 23.42 -20.05
C ASP A 41 -0.55 23.25 -19.76
N HIS A 42 -1.16 22.14 -20.19
CA HIS A 42 -2.59 21.86 -20.03
C HIS A 42 -2.95 20.44 -19.57
N SER A 43 -1.99 19.54 -19.32
CA SER A 43 -2.30 18.18 -18.88
C SER A 43 -2.38 18.06 -17.37
N LYS A 44 -3.24 17.17 -16.89
CA LYS A 44 -3.26 16.79 -15.47
C LYS A 44 -1.92 16.12 -15.16
N ALA A 45 -1.25 16.60 -14.12
CA ALA A 45 -0.13 15.89 -13.51
C ALA A 45 -0.52 14.43 -13.24
N PHE A 46 0.42 13.49 -13.37
CA PHE A 46 0.24 12.10 -12.93
C PHE A 46 1.53 11.57 -12.31
N PRO A 47 1.46 10.62 -11.36
CA PRO A 47 2.66 9.96 -10.87
C PRO A 47 3.24 9.08 -11.97
N GLU A 48 4.57 8.94 -11.98
CA GLU A 48 5.36 8.13 -12.92
C GLU A 48 4.87 6.68 -13.03
N TRP A 49 4.26 6.19 -11.96
CA TRP A 49 3.47 4.96 -11.99
C TRP A 49 2.20 5.14 -11.16
N HIS A 50 1.09 4.61 -11.66
CA HIS A 50 -0.15 4.58 -10.91
C HIS A 50 -1.05 3.41 -11.34
N CYS A 51 -1.98 3.05 -10.47
CA CYS A 51 -3.04 2.10 -10.77
C CYS A 51 -4.40 2.59 -10.26
N THR A 52 -5.48 1.92 -10.67
CA THR A 52 -6.83 2.31 -10.28
C THR A 52 -7.20 1.83 -8.88
N THR A 53 -8.17 2.50 -8.25
CA THR A 53 -8.78 2.03 -6.99
C THR A 53 -9.35 0.60 -7.12
N ASN A 54 -9.88 0.21 -8.29
CA ASN A 54 -10.38 -1.14 -8.52
C ASN A 54 -9.28 -2.20 -8.44
N THR A 55 -8.07 -1.88 -8.89
CA THR A 55 -6.89 -2.74 -8.75
C THR A 55 -6.60 -3.00 -7.28
N ILE A 56 -6.57 -1.94 -6.46
CA ILE A 56 -6.34 -2.04 -5.02
C ILE A 56 -7.43 -2.87 -4.35
N PHE A 57 -8.70 -2.59 -4.62
CA PHE A 57 -9.80 -3.37 -4.04
C PHE A 57 -9.77 -4.84 -4.40
N ALA A 58 -9.37 -5.19 -5.63
CA ALA A 58 -9.21 -6.59 -6.01
C ALA A 58 -8.09 -7.27 -5.22
N LEU A 59 -6.99 -6.59 -4.97
CA LEU A 59 -5.86 -7.10 -4.19
C LEU A 59 -6.18 -7.22 -2.69
N VAL A 60 -6.92 -6.24 -2.14
CA VAL A 60 -7.40 -6.25 -0.74
C VAL A 60 -8.36 -7.42 -0.52
N ARG A 61 -9.36 -7.60 -1.39
CA ARG A 61 -10.31 -8.73 -1.28
C ARG A 61 -9.64 -10.11 -1.37
N ARG A 62 -8.44 -10.17 -1.97
CA ARG A 62 -7.65 -11.40 -2.10
C ARG A 62 -6.60 -11.57 -1.01
N GLY A 63 -6.48 -10.61 -0.09
CA GLY A 63 -5.57 -10.69 1.05
C GLY A 63 -4.11 -10.42 0.71
N TYR A 64 -3.80 -9.80 -0.44
CA TYR A 64 -2.42 -9.40 -0.75
C TYR A 64 -2.07 -8.03 -0.15
N LEU A 65 -3.06 -7.15 -0.07
CA LEU A 65 -2.93 -5.83 0.55
C LEU A 65 -3.89 -5.73 1.74
N LEU A 66 -3.45 -5.09 2.81
CA LEU A 66 -4.28 -4.62 3.90
C LEU A 66 -4.62 -3.15 3.63
N MET A 67 -5.90 -2.83 3.49
CA MET A 67 -6.34 -1.44 3.46
C MET A 67 -6.27 -0.89 4.90
N GLU A 68 -5.45 0.14 5.12
CA GLU A 68 -5.35 0.78 6.43
C GLU A 68 -6.46 1.81 6.60
N ASP A 69 -6.59 2.68 5.60
CA ASP A 69 -7.61 3.70 5.50
C ASP A 69 -7.91 3.98 4.02
N TRP A 70 -8.75 4.98 3.73
CA TRP A 70 -9.05 5.33 2.34
C TRP A 70 -7.89 5.99 1.58
N ARG A 71 -6.76 6.24 2.26
CA ARG A 71 -5.59 6.96 1.74
C ARG A 71 -4.40 6.04 1.51
N SER A 72 -4.41 4.83 2.06
CA SER A 72 -3.22 3.96 2.03
C SER A 72 -3.54 2.48 2.25
N CYS A 73 -2.68 1.64 1.68
CA CYS A 73 -2.70 0.21 1.91
C CYS A 73 -1.28 -0.35 1.99
N THR A 74 -1.14 -1.44 2.73
CA THR A 74 0.13 -2.07 3.06
C THR A 74 0.14 -3.50 2.56
N LEU A 75 1.27 -3.94 2.02
CA LEU A 75 1.49 -5.28 1.54
C LEU A 75 1.46 -6.26 2.73
N VAL A 76 0.65 -7.32 2.65
CA VAL A 76 0.45 -8.21 3.80
C VAL A 76 1.74 -8.94 4.19
N GLU A 77 2.59 -9.31 3.23
CA GLU A 77 3.90 -9.93 3.49
C GLU A 77 4.93 -8.97 4.12
N SER A 78 4.74 -7.65 4.05
CA SER A 78 5.61 -6.68 4.73
C SER A 78 5.19 -6.41 6.18
N LEU A 79 4.02 -6.89 6.60
CA LEU A 79 3.58 -6.77 7.98
C LEU A 79 4.45 -7.65 8.89
N PRO A 80 4.82 -7.17 10.10
CA PRO A 80 5.49 -8.00 11.07
C PRO A 80 4.67 -9.26 11.31
N SER A 81 5.27 -10.44 11.11
CA SER A 81 4.59 -11.69 11.42
C SER A 81 4.14 -11.66 12.88
N LEU A 82 2.90 -12.05 13.17
CA LEU A 82 2.42 -12.21 14.57
C LEU A 82 3.31 -13.16 15.40
N LYS A 83 4.20 -13.94 14.76
CA LYS A 83 5.20 -14.78 15.43
C LYS A 83 6.40 -13.99 16.00
N SER A 84 6.69 -12.78 15.53
CA SER A 84 7.78 -11.94 16.07
C SER A 84 7.33 -10.95 17.13
N ILE A 85 6.03 -10.73 17.29
CA ILE A 85 5.47 -9.92 18.37
C ILE A 85 5.41 -10.80 19.62
N ASN A 86 6.45 -10.73 20.45
CA ASN A 86 6.44 -11.36 21.76
C ASN A 86 5.31 -10.74 22.60
N MET A 87 4.17 -11.45 22.71
CA MET A 87 2.99 -10.99 23.47
C MET A 87 3.31 -10.61 24.93
N ARG A 88 4.44 -11.08 25.49
CA ARG A 88 4.93 -10.63 26.81
C ARG A 88 5.25 -9.13 26.85
N ALA A 89 5.86 -8.56 25.80
CA ALA A 89 6.23 -7.14 25.78
C ALA A 89 5.01 -6.21 25.80
N ILE A 90 3.90 -6.64 25.20
CA ILE A 90 2.64 -5.86 25.19
C ILE A 90 1.94 -5.90 26.55
N LEU A 91 2.01 -7.03 27.26
CA LEU A 91 1.39 -7.19 28.57
C LEU A 91 2.18 -6.47 29.68
N GLU A 92 3.52 -6.45 29.60
CA GLU A 92 4.36 -5.76 30.59
C GLU A 92 4.23 -4.23 30.52
N HIS A 93 4.00 -3.65 29.34
CA HIS A 93 3.76 -2.20 29.21
C HIS A 93 2.40 -1.71 29.73
N ARG A 94 1.41 -2.60 29.94
CA ARG A 94 0.13 -2.22 30.57
C ARG A 94 0.16 -2.18 32.09
N HIS A 95 1.19 -2.74 32.73
CA HIS A 95 1.30 -2.77 34.20
C HIS A 95 2.15 -1.65 34.81
N LEU A 96 2.77 -0.79 34.01
CA LEU A 96 3.59 0.34 34.48
C LEU A 96 2.88 1.71 34.44
N LYS A 97 1.56 1.73 34.24
CA LYS A 97 0.73 2.94 34.35
C LYS A 97 -0.41 2.75 35.35
N SER A 98 -0.07 2.30 36.55
CA SER A 98 -0.89 2.45 37.75
C SER A 98 -0.21 3.40 38.71
#